data_AF-A0A1C5S2H7-F1
#
_entry.id   AF-A0A1C5S2H7-F1
#
_cell.length_a   1.000
_cell.length_b   1.000
_cell.length_c   1.000
_cell.angle_alpha   90.00
_cell.angle_beta   90.00
_cell.angle_gamma   90.00
#
_symmetry.space_group_name_H-M   'P 1'
#
loop_
_entity.id
_entity.type
_entity.pdbx_description
1 polymer ?
#
loop_
_entity_poly.entity_id
_entity_poly.type
_entity_poly.pdbx_seq_one_letter_code
_entity_poly.pdbx_strand_id
1 'polypeptide(L)'
;MNSKLPYYMAYPMPLAYDDERMERRDYEYMKSLYPDTAKKVLPYVEEECDRNEYPCSMIYDEYPDRFSLRMMCNRIFNKVVSQEKLEPEDWLRNLIEVILYQELFKRRSDDRRNRRRFY
;
A
#
# COMPACT_ATOMS: atom_id res chain seq x y z
N MET A 1 35.80 1.34 -40.23
CA MET A 1 34.68 0.38 -40.31
C MET A 1 33.60 0.85 -39.36
N ASN A 2 32.46 1.35 -39.87
CA ASN A 2 31.35 1.78 -39.01
C ASN A 2 30.56 0.53 -38.59
N SER A 3 30.83 0.04 -37.37
CA SER A 3 29.99 -0.97 -36.72
C SER A 3 28.64 -0.33 -36.38
N LYS A 4 27.71 -0.34 -37.34
CA LYS A 4 26.32 0.02 -37.09
C LYS A 4 25.81 -0.88 -35.95
N LEU A 5 25.59 -0.28 -34.78
CA LEU A 5 24.94 -0.93 -33.66
C LEU A 5 23.58 -1.46 -34.15
N PRO A 6 23.22 -2.70 -33.81
CA PRO A 6 21.93 -3.23 -34.22
C PRO A 6 20.80 -2.40 -33.61
N TYR A 7 19.69 -2.30 -34.35
CA TYR A 7 18.57 -1.38 -34.06
C TYR A 7 18.08 -1.47 -32.60
N TYR A 8 18.08 -2.66 -32.01
CA TYR A 8 17.65 -2.93 -30.63
C TYR A 8 18.63 -2.45 -29.54
N MET A 9 19.88 -2.10 -29.88
CA MET A 9 20.86 -1.50 -28.96
C MET A 9 20.98 0.02 -29.11
N ALA A 10 20.55 0.58 -30.25
CA ALA A 10 20.58 2.02 -30.51
C ALA A 10 19.49 2.77 -29.73
N TYR A 11 18.36 2.11 -29.49
CA TYR A 11 17.33 2.53 -28.56
C TYR A 11 17.25 1.46 -27.48
N PRO A 12 18.10 1.52 -26.43
CA PRO A 12 17.77 0.76 -25.25
C PRO A 12 16.34 1.16 -24.90
N MET A 13 15.49 0.17 -24.67
CA MET A 13 14.10 0.38 -24.30
C MET A 13 13.93 0.02 -22.82
N PRO A 14 14.60 0.70 -21.85
CA PRO A 14 14.46 0.36 -20.44
C PRO A 14 13.09 0.75 -19.88
N LEU A 15 12.27 1.54 -20.59
CA LEU A 15 11.13 2.22 -20.00
C LEU A 15 9.79 1.47 -20.10
N ALA A 16 9.58 0.50 -21.01
CA ALA A 16 8.25 -0.11 -21.16
C ALA A 16 7.94 -1.26 -20.18
N TYR A 17 8.92 -1.71 -19.38
CA TYR A 17 8.73 -2.81 -18.43
C TYR A 17 9.11 -2.43 -16.99
N ASP A 18 9.63 -1.23 -16.75
CA ASP A 18 10.11 -0.80 -15.42
C ASP A 18 9.12 0.10 -14.67
N ASP A 19 7.93 0.33 -15.24
CA ASP A 19 6.87 1.16 -14.64
C ASP A 19 6.53 0.72 -13.21
N GLU A 20 6.49 -0.59 -12.94
CA GLU A 20 6.19 -1.09 -11.59
C GLU A 20 7.27 -0.81 -10.56
N ARG A 21 8.54 -0.89 -10.98
CA ARG A 21 9.66 -0.58 -10.10
C ARG A 21 9.67 0.91 -9.81
N MET A 22 9.40 1.74 -10.82
CA MET A 22 9.25 3.17 -10.65
C MET A 22 8.11 3.52 -9.70
N GLU A 23 6.91 2.95 -9.90
CA GLU A 23 5.75 3.15 -9.03
C GLU A 23 6.03 2.71 -7.58
N ARG A 24 6.77 1.61 -7.36
CA ARG A 24 7.16 1.18 -6.02
C ARG A 24 8.10 2.19 -5.34
N ARG A 25 9.12 2.67 -6.05
CA ARG A 25 10.03 3.70 -5.53
C ARG A 25 9.30 4.99 -5.22
N ASP A 26 8.42 5.42 -6.11
CA ASP A 26 7.65 6.66 -5.94
C ASP A 26 6.72 6.54 -4.74
N TYR A 27 6.14 5.36 -4.51
CA TYR A 27 5.33 5.10 -3.33
C TYR A 27 6.14 5.13 -2.03
N GLU A 28 7.31 4.50 -2.01
CA GLU A 28 8.21 4.52 -0.86
C GLU A 28 8.70 5.95 -0.55
N TYR A 29 8.96 6.73 -1.60
CA TYR A 29 9.26 8.15 -1.47
C TYR A 29 8.08 8.93 -0.87
N MET A 30 6.85 8.68 -1.31
CA MET A 30 5.65 9.32 -0.74
C MET A 30 5.46 8.98 0.74
N LYS A 31 5.74 7.74 1.16
CA LYS A 31 5.73 7.34 2.57
C LYS A 31 6.75 8.13 3.40
N SER A 32 7.91 8.43 2.83
CA SER A 32 8.94 9.23 3.51
C SER A 32 8.52 10.68 3.75
N LEU A 33 7.55 11.19 2.98
CA LEU A 33 7.01 12.55 3.14
C LEU A 33 5.87 12.65 4.15
N TYR A 34 5.36 11.52 4.66
CA TYR A 34 4.28 11.53 5.63
C TYR A 34 4.70 12.23 6.95
N PRO A 35 3.74 12.87 7.64
CA PRO A 35 3.98 13.40 8.98
C PRO A 35 4.49 12.31 9.94
N ASP A 36 5.27 12.71 10.95
CA ASP A 36 5.91 11.76 11.87
C ASP A 36 4.90 10.87 12.59
N THR A 37 3.71 11.38 12.92
CA THR A 37 2.61 10.60 13.51
C THR A 37 2.12 9.51 12.57
N ALA A 38 1.90 9.83 11.29
CA ALA A 38 1.46 8.87 10.28
C ALA A 38 2.54 7.81 9.99
N LYS A 39 3.82 8.20 9.97
CA LYS A 39 4.95 7.26 9.81
C LYS A 39 5.00 6.21 10.91
N LYS A 40 4.70 6.60 12.15
CA LYS A 40 4.65 5.68 13.29
C LYS A 40 3.46 4.72 13.23
N VAL A 41 2.30 5.20 12.75
CA VAL A 41 1.08 4.39 12.60
C VAL A 41 1.20 3.39 11.44
N LEU A 42 1.87 3.79 10.35
CA LEU A 42 1.97 3.02 9.11
C LEU A 42 2.39 1.54 9.29
N PRO A 43 3.45 1.17 10.04
CA PRO A 43 3.83 -0.24 10.22
C PRO A 43 2.73 -1.07 10.88
N TYR A 44 1.93 -0.49 11.77
CA TYR A 44 0.80 -1.19 12.40
C TYR A 44 -0.35 -1.44 11.44
N VAL A 45 -0.58 -0.49 10.53
CA VAL A 45 -1.58 -0.64 9.46
C VAL A 45 -1.15 -1.74 8.50
N GLU A 46 0.12 -1.73 8.07
CA GLU A 46 0.68 -2.75 7.20
C GLU A 46 0.60 -4.14 7.85
N GLU A 47 0.98 -4.28 9.12
CA GLU A 47 0.91 -5.55 9.86
C GLU A 47 -0.54 -6.09 9.93
N GLU A 48 -1.52 -5.23 10.20
CA GLU A 48 -2.92 -5.64 10.24
C GLU A 48 -3.48 -5.95 8.85
N CYS A 49 -3.07 -5.23 7.81
CA CYS A 49 -3.42 -5.57 6.44
C CYS A 49 -2.79 -6.91 6.00
N ASP A 50 -1.52 -7.18 6.35
CA ASP A 50 -0.82 -8.43 6.06
C ASP A 50 -1.48 -9.62 6.75
N ARG A 51 -1.91 -9.46 8.00
CA ARG A 51 -2.66 -10.49 8.72
C ARG A 51 -3.98 -10.85 8.03
N ASN A 52 -4.62 -9.87 7.38
CA ASN A 52 -5.87 -10.07 6.65
C ASN A 52 -5.64 -10.38 5.16
N GLU A 53 -4.38 -10.56 4.73
CA GLU A 53 -4.02 -10.96 3.37
C GLU A 53 -4.02 -12.48 3.25
N TYR A 54 -5.22 -13.05 3.20
CA TYR A 54 -5.44 -14.47 2.94
C TYR A 54 -6.41 -14.63 1.75
N PRO A 55 -6.38 -15.78 1.03
CA PRO A 55 -7.32 -16.01 -0.07
C PRO A 55 -8.75 -15.99 0.45
N CYS A 56 -9.65 -15.34 -0.29
CA CYS A 56 -11.03 -15.09 0.14
C CYS A 56 -11.13 -14.25 1.43
N SER A 57 -10.14 -13.40 1.71
CA SER A 57 -10.30 -12.39 2.74
C SER A 57 -11.22 -11.29 2.28
N MET A 58 -11.82 -10.64 3.26
CA MET A 58 -12.69 -9.49 3.10
C MET A 58 -12.04 -8.31 2.36
N ILE A 59 -10.71 -8.22 2.33
CA ILE A 59 -9.99 -7.17 1.61
C ILE A 59 -10.31 -7.24 0.11
N TYR A 60 -10.48 -8.45 -0.42
CA TYR A 60 -10.66 -8.71 -1.84
C TYR A 60 -12.14 -8.82 -2.26
N ASP A 61 -13.08 -8.67 -1.33
CA ASP A 61 -14.51 -8.63 -1.64
C ASP A 61 -14.82 -7.44 -2.56
N GLU A 62 -15.85 -7.58 -3.40
CA GLU A 62 -16.30 -6.48 -4.27
C GLU A 62 -16.78 -5.28 -3.44
N TYR A 63 -17.53 -5.57 -2.36
CA TYR A 63 -18.05 -4.61 -1.41
C TYR A 63 -17.64 -5.03 0.02
N PRO A 64 -16.55 -4.45 0.58
CA PRO A 64 -16.18 -4.75 1.95
C PRO A 64 -17.23 -4.19 2.92
N ASP A 65 -17.58 -4.98 3.93
CA ASP A 65 -18.49 -4.53 4.99
C ASP A 65 -17.86 -3.38 5.81
N ARG A 66 -18.70 -2.43 6.26
CA ARG A 66 -18.26 -1.26 7.01
C ARG A 66 -17.87 -1.62 8.43
N PHE A 67 -18.56 -2.57 9.05
CA PHE A 67 -18.31 -2.94 10.45
C PHE A 67 -16.94 -3.58 10.61
N SER A 68 -16.59 -4.49 9.72
CA SER A 68 -15.33 -5.19 9.73
C SER A 68 -14.11 -4.27 9.48
N LEU A 69 -14.24 -3.31 8.57
CA LEU A 69 -13.26 -2.23 8.38
C LEU A 69 -13.05 -1.42 9.66
N ARG A 70 -14.14 -1.03 10.32
CA ARG A 70 -14.07 -0.35 11.63
C ARG A 70 -13.43 -1.22 12.70
N MET A 71 -13.65 -2.53 12.66
CA MET A 71 -13.02 -3.46 13.61
C MET A 71 -11.51 -3.51 13.41
N MET A 72 -11.03 -3.48 12.16
CA MET A 72 -9.60 -3.36 11.84
C MET A 72 -9.02 -2.05 12.39
N CYS A 73 -9.66 -0.91 12.12
CA CYS A 73 -9.23 0.38 12.65
C CYS A 73 -9.14 0.39 14.18
N ASN A 74 -10.12 -0.21 14.87
CA ASN A 74 -10.10 -0.31 16.32
C ASN A 74 -8.95 -1.18 16.85
N ARG A 75 -8.62 -2.29 16.18
CA ARG A 75 -7.47 -3.13 16.55
C ARG A 75 -6.16 -2.37 16.42
N ILE A 76 -5.98 -1.63 15.33
CA ILE A 76 -4.80 -0.79 15.10
C ILE A 76 -4.72 0.32 16.15
N PHE A 77 -5.83 1.03 16.39
CA PHE A 77 -5.89 2.08 17.40
C PHE A 77 -5.46 1.55 18.78
N ASN A 78 -5.98 0.40 19.21
CA ASN A 78 -5.61 -0.20 20.48
C ASN A 78 -4.12 -0.62 20.53
N LYS A 79 -3.57 -1.14 19.42
CA LYS A 79 -2.14 -1.46 19.30
C LYS A 79 -1.25 -0.21 19.37
N VAL A 80 -1.60 0.84 18.63
CA VAL A 80 -0.85 2.10 18.60
C VAL A 80 -0.86 2.76 19.98
N VAL A 81 -2.03 2.88 20.61
CA VAL A 81 -2.16 3.47 21.95
C VAL A 81 -1.36 2.67 22.99
N SER A 82 -1.38 1.34 22.92
CA SER A 82 -0.64 0.50 23.87
C SER A 82 0.88 0.54 23.69
N GLN A 83 1.38 0.59 22.45
CA GLN A 83 2.81 0.55 22.17
C GLN A 83 3.49 1.92 22.15
N GLU A 84 2.87 2.91 21.52
CA GLU A 84 3.45 4.25 21.37
C GLU A 84 3.13 5.19 22.54
N LYS A 85 2.18 4.81 23.42
CA LYS A 85 1.68 5.65 24.51
C LYS A 85 1.19 7.02 24.04
N LEU A 86 0.62 7.06 22.83
CA LEU A 86 -0.04 8.26 22.31
C LEU A 86 -1.35 8.49 23.08
N GLU A 87 -1.68 9.76 23.29
CA GLU A 87 -2.97 10.14 23.87
C GLU A 87 -4.10 9.68 22.94
N PRO A 88 -5.15 9.02 23.47
CA PRO A 88 -6.25 8.48 22.67
C PRO A 88 -7.19 9.61 22.23
N GLU A 89 -6.78 10.35 21.21
CA GLU A 89 -7.57 11.43 20.62
C GLU A 89 -8.38 10.96 19.40
N ASP A 90 -9.51 11.63 19.15
CA ASP A 90 -10.41 11.29 18.05
C ASP A 90 -9.77 11.49 16.66
N TRP A 91 -8.87 12.46 16.51
CA TRP A 91 -8.18 12.69 15.24
C TRP A 91 -7.25 11.51 14.88
N LEU A 92 -6.70 10.80 15.86
CA LEU A 92 -5.84 9.64 15.63
C LEU A 92 -6.64 8.49 14.99
N ARG A 93 -7.89 8.29 15.43
CA ARG A 93 -8.81 7.32 14.81
C ARG A 93 -9.08 7.66 13.35
N ASN A 94 -9.39 8.92 13.08
CA ASN A 94 -9.62 9.40 11.70
C ASN A 94 -8.36 9.24 10.84
N LEU A 95 -7.18 9.53 11.39
CA LEU A 95 -5.91 9.34 10.69
C LEU A 95 -5.66 7.87 10.34
N ILE A 96 -5.87 6.95 11.30
CA ILE A 96 -5.75 5.51 11.09
C ILE A 96 -6.72 5.03 10.02
N GLU A 97 -7.98 5.49 10.06
CA GLU A 97 -8.99 5.17 9.05
C GLU A 97 -8.54 5.56 7.65
N VAL A 98 -8.04 6.79 7.47
CA VAL A 98 -7.55 7.27 6.17
C VAL A 98 -6.36 6.44 5.66
N ILE A 99 -5.37 6.18 6.52
CA ILE A 99 -4.18 5.40 6.13
C ILE A 99 -4.57 3.96 5.77
N LEU A 100 -5.43 3.33 6.57
CA LEU A 100 -5.91 1.98 6.33
C LEU A 100 -6.68 1.86 5.02
N TYR A 101 -7.59 2.80 4.75
CA TYR A 101 -8.35 2.79 3.49
C TYR A 101 -7.45 2.99 2.27
N GLN A 102 -6.42 3.82 2.38
CA GLN A 102 -5.45 4.02 1.31
C GLN A 102 -4.65 2.74 1.02
N GLU A 103 -4.15 2.05 2.06
CA GLU A 103 -3.43 0.78 1.90
C GLU A 103 -4.34 -0.31 1.32
N LEU A 104 -5.58 -0.43 1.81
CA LEU A 104 -6.56 -1.38 1.26
C LEU A 104 -6.89 -1.09 -0.20
N PHE A 105 -7.12 0.17 -0.55
CA PHE A 105 -7.38 0.57 -1.93
C PHE A 105 -6.21 0.19 -2.84
N LYS A 106 -4.98 0.45 -2.38
CA LYS A 106 -3.78 0.10 -3.12
C LYS A 106 -3.67 -1.40 -3.36
N ARG A 107 -3.77 -2.24 -2.32
CA ARG A 107 -3.70 -3.71 -2.45
C ARG A 107 -4.77 -4.26 -3.40
N ARG A 108 -5.99 -3.71 -3.34
CA ARG A 108 -7.08 -4.09 -4.26
C ARG A 108 -6.81 -3.66 -5.70
N SER A 109 -6.23 -2.49 -5.91
CA SER A 109 -5.83 -2.01 -7.23
C SER A 109 -4.74 -2.90 -7.83
N ASP A 110 -3.72 -3.23 -7.01
CA ASP A 110 -2.60 -4.09 -7.41
C ASP A 110 -3.06 -5.51 -7.73
N ASP A 111 -3.93 -6.11 -6.90
CA ASP A 111 -4.52 -7.44 -7.16
C ASP A 111 -5.34 -7.45 -8.45
N ARG A 112 -6.21 -6.45 -8.68
CA ARG A 112 -6.97 -6.35 -9.94
C ARG A 112 -6.07 -6.16 -11.16
N ARG A 113 -4.97 -5.40 -11.04
CA ARG A 113 -4.00 -5.21 -12.12
C ARG A 113 -3.29 -6.52 -12.41
N ASN A 114 -2.85 -7.25 -11.38
CA ASN A 114 -2.19 -8.54 -11.52
C ASN A 114 -3.10 -9.61 -12.13
N ARG A 115 -4.38 -9.68 -11.71
CA ARG A 115 -5.36 -10.61 -12.29
C ARG A 115 -5.66 -10.37 -13.78
N ARG A 116 -5.51 -9.13 -14.25
CA ARG A 116 -5.73 -8.76 -15.67
C ARG A 116 -4.53 -9.04 -16.56
N ARG A 117 -3.38 -9.42 -15.98
CA ARG A 117 -2.19 -9.78 -16.76
C ARG A 117 -2.26 -11.25 -17.12
N PHE A 118 -2.21 -11.50 -18.43
CA PHE A 118 -2.13 -12.82 -19.02
C PHE A 118 -0.70 -13.13 -19.47
N TYR A 119 0.30 -12.76 -18.66
CA TYR A 119 1.72 -13.03 -18.94
C TYR A 119 2.47 -13.17 -17.63
#